data_AF-A0A6P8VI07-F1
#
_entry.id   AF-A0A6P8VI07-F1
#
_cell.length_a   1.000
_cell.length_b   1.000
_cell.length_c   1.000
_cell.angle_alpha   90.00
_cell.angle_beta   90.00
_cell.angle_gamma   90.00
#
_symmetry.space_group_name_H-M   'P 1'
#
loop_
_entity.id
_entity.type
_entity.pdbx_description
1 polymer ?
#
loop_
_entity_poly.entity_id
_entity_poly.type
_entity_poly.pdbx_seq_one_letter_code
_entity_poly.pdbx_strand_id
1 'polypeptide(L)'
;MRFTCDMFHPNIYPDGRVCISILHAPGDDPMGYESSAERWSPVQSVEKILLSVVSMLAEPNDESGANVDASKMWREDRQQFYSLAQNIVRKSLGL
;
A
#
# COMPACT_ATOMS: atom_id res chain seq x y z
N MET A 1 7.74 5.53 -4.70
CA MET A 1 7.40 6.34 -3.50
C MET A 1 7.81 5.56 -2.25
N ARG A 2 8.26 6.25 -1.18
CA ARG A 2 8.67 5.61 0.08
C ARG A 2 8.22 6.43 1.29
N PHE A 3 7.54 5.80 2.24
CA PHE A 3 7.26 6.39 3.56
C PHE A 3 8.55 6.41 4.40
N THR A 4 8.73 7.47 5.19
CA THR A 4 9.89 7.62 6.07
C THR A 4 9.58 7.32 7.53
N CYS A 5 8.30 7.24 7.90
CA CYS A 5 7.85 6.83 9.22
C CYS A 5 7.63 5.30 9.28
N ASP A 6 7.47 4.77 10.48
CA ASP A 6 7.05 3.39 10.71
C ASP A 6 5.72 3.11 10.00
N MET A 7 5.64 2.01 9.26
CA MET A 7 4.42 1.57 8.56
C MET A 7 4.22 0.06 8.73
N PHE A 8 2.95 -0.35 8.84
CA PHE A 8 2.54 -1.74 8.84
C PHE A 8 1.30 -1.86 7.95
N HIS A 9 1.49 -2.29 6.71
CA HIS A 9 0.44 -2.26 5.69
C HIS A 9 0.69 -3.33 4.62
N PRO A 10 -0.34 -4.06 4.14
CA PRO A 10 -0.21 -5.09 3.09
C PRO A 10 0.57 -4.61 1.86
N ASN A 11 0.30 -3.40 1.37
CA ASN A 11 0.92 -2.83 0.16
C ASN A 11 2.17 -1.95 0.42
N ILE A 12 2.78 -2.03 1.61
CA ILE A 12 4.00 -1.28 1.93
C ILE A 12 5.08 -2.26 2.42
N TYR A 13 6.22 -2.29 1.73
CA TYR A 13 7.36 -3.11 2.12
C TYR A 13 7.91 -2.70 3.50
N PRO A 14 8.62 -3.59 4.21
CA PRO A 14 9.23 -3.26 5.51
C PRO A 14 10.20 -2.05 5.47
N ASP A 15 10.75 -1.73 4.29
CA ASP A 15 11.61 -0.56 4.07
C ASP A 15 10.85 0.74 3.72
N GLY A 16 9.51 0.70 3.77
CA GLY A 16 8.61 1.82 3.50
C GLY A 16 8.28 2.04 2.03
N ARG A 17 8.83 1.25 1.08
CA ARG A 17 8.45 1.38 -0.34
C ARG A 17 6.99 1.00 -0.55
N VAL A 18 6.28 1.79 -1.34
CA VAL A 18 4.86 1.57 -1.66
C VAL A 18 4.74 0.71 -2.92
N CYS A 19 3.88 -0.30 -2.88
CA CYS A 19 3.63 -1.25 -3.97
C CYS A 19 2.17 -1.20 -4.42
N ILE A 20 1.88 -0.37 -5.42
CA ILE A 20 0.55 -0.23 -6.03
C ILE A 20 0.71 -0.06 -7.54
N SER A 21 -0.28 -0.54 -8.31
CA SER A 21 -0.27 -0.59 -9.77
C SER A 21 0.18 0.71 -10.44
N ILE A 22 -0.34 1.86 -10.01
CA ILE A 22 -0.02 3.18 -10.58
C ILE A 22 1.47 3.56 -10.53
N LEU A 23 2.26 2.87 -9.68
CA LEU A 23 3.72 3.04 -9.57
C LEU A 23 4.52 1.98 -10.34
N HIS A 24 3.87 0.94 -10.86
CA HIS A 24 4.51 -0.08 -11.67
C HIS A 24 4.78 0.43 -13.08
N ALA A 25 5.87 -0.04 -13.68
CA ALA A 25 6.26 0.33 -15.04
C ALA A 25 5.13 0.01 -16.05
N PRO A 26 5.01 0.82 -17.12
CA PRO A 26 4.02 0.60 -18.17
C PRO A 26 4.21 -0.76 -18.85
N GLY A 27 3.11 -1.31 -19.37
CA GLY A 27 3.09 -2.59 -20.10
C GLY A 27 2.04 -3.53 -19.52
N ASP A 28 1.99 -4.74 -20.08
CA ASP A 28 1.13 -5.81 -19.55
C ASP A 28 1.78 -6.40 -18.29
N ASP A 29 0.95 -6.64 -17.27
CA ASP A 29 1.42 -7.27 -16.05
C ASP A 29 1.81 -8.73 -16.33
N PRO A 30 3.07 -9.15 -16.11
CA PRO A 30 3.50 -10.51 -16.38
C PRO A 30 2.74 -11.57 -15.58
N MET A 31 2.15 -11.15 -14.45
CA MET A 31 1.38 -12.01 -13.55
C MET A 31 -0.13 -11.92 -13.78
N GLY A 32 -0.59 -10.98 -14.63
CA GLY A 32 -2.00 -10.84 -15.02
C GLY A 32 -2.93 -10.32 -13.92
N TYR A 33 -2.40 -9.76 -12.83
CA TYR A 33 -3.22 -9.21 -11.75
C TYR A 33 -3.70 -7.79 -12.04
N GLU A 34 -2.99 -7.07 -12.90
CA GLU A 34 -3.24 -5.65 -13.19
C GLU A 34 -3.47 -5.41 -14.68
N SER A 35 -4.42 -4.54 -15.00
CA SER A 35 -4.58 -4.03 -16.36
C SER A 35 -3.52 -2.98 -16.68
N SER A 36 -3.15 -2.86 -17.96
CA SER A 36 -2.19 -1.84 -18.40
C SER A 36 -2.68 -0.40 -18.14
N ALA A 37 -4.00 -0.19 -18.02
CA ALA A 37 -4.61 1.10 -17.68
C ALA A 37 -4.41 1.51 -16.20
N GLU A 38 -4.22 0.53 -15.30
CA GLU A 38 -3.97 0.79 -13.87
C GLU A 38 -2.50 1.09 -13.58
N ARG A 39 -1.61 0.82 -14.53
CA ARG A 39 -0.16 1.03 -14.37
C ARG A 39 0.26 2.46 -14.69
N TRP A 40 1.53 2.78 -14.42
CA TRP A 40 2.07 4.10 -14.72
C TRP A 40 1.94 4.44 -16.20
N SER A 41 1.46 5.64 -16.49
CA SER A 41 1.48 6.22 -17.84
C SER A 41 1.63 7.74 -17.76
N PRO A 42 2.08 8.42 -18.84
CA PRO A 42 2.31 9.87 -18.82
C PRO A 42 1.08 10.73 -18.51
N VAL A 43 -0.13 10.17 -18.52
CA VAL A 43 -1.39 10.85 -18.15
C VAL A 43 -1.64 10.88 -16.64
N GLN A 44 -0.84 10.12 -15.87
CA GLN A 44 -0.92 10.11 -14.41
C GLN A 44 -0.22 11.34 -13.84
N SER A 45 -0.73 11.83 -12.71
CA SER A 45 -0.17 12.98 -11.98
C SER A 45 0.24 12.57 -10.58
N VAL A 46 1.07 13.38 -9.93
CA VAL A 46 1.42 13.20 -8.52
C VAL A 46 0.18 13.20 -7.63
N GLU A 47 -0.80 14.06 -7.93
CA GLU A 47 -2.09 14.09 -7.24
C GLU A 47 -2.81 12.74 -7.32
N LYS A 48 -2.92 12.14 -8.50
CA LYS A 48 -3.54 10.81 -8.67
C LYS A 48 -2.79 9.74 -7.86
N ILE A 49 -1.46 9.78 -7.85
CA ILE A 49 -0.65 8.85 -7.02
C ILE A 49 -1.02 9.02 -5.54
N LEU A 50 -1.07 10.24 -5.03
CA LEU A 50 -1.38 10.50 -3.62
C LEU A 50 -2.81 10.09 -3.26
N LEU A 51 -3.78 10.32 -4.15
CA LEU A 51 -5.16 9.84 -3.97
C LEU A 51 -5.23 8.31 -3.95
N SER A 52 -4.49 7.63 -4.82
CA SER A 52 -4.37 6.16 -4.80
C SER A 52 -3.75 5.67 -3.49
N VAL A 53 -2.77 6.38 -2.92
CA VAL A 53 -2.19 6.03 -1.61
C VAL A 53 -3.19 6.22 -0.46
N VAL A 54 -3.97 7.30 -0.47
CA VAL A 54 -5.03 7.50 0.53
C VAL A 54 -6.08 6.39 0.44
N SER A 55 -6.49 6.03 -0.78
CA SER A 55 -7.45 4.94 -1.01
C SER A 55 -6.88 3.60 -0.55
N MET A 56 -5.62 3.30 -0.90
CA MET A 56 -4.91 2.10 -0.46
C MET A 56 -4.82 1.98 1.07
N LEU A 57 -4.59 3.08 1.80
CA LEU A 57 -4.58 3.07 3.27
C LEU A 57 -5.96 2.80 3.88
N ALA A 58 -7.03 3.25 3.22
CA ALA A 58 -8.39 3.01 3.66
C ALA A 58 -8.85 1.58 3.35
N GLU A 59 -8.45 1.05 2.19
CA GLU A 59 -8.84 -0.26 1.66
C GLU A 59 -7.58 -1.08 1.29
N PRO A 60 -6.94 -1.72 2.28
CA PRO A 60 -5.76 -2.54 2.04
C PRO A 60 -6.05 -3.70 1.07
N ASN A 61 -5.18 -3.87 0.07
CA ASN A 61 -5.24 -4.99 -0.87
C ASN A 61 -4.26 -6.09 -0.43
N ASP A 62 -4.78 -7.28 -0.15
CA ASP A 62 -4.02 -8.43 0.34
C ASP A 62 -3.79 -9.55 -0.71
N GLU A 63 -4.26 -9.37 -1.95
CA GLU A 63 -4.05 -10.31 -3.06
C GLU A 63 -2.60 -10.27 -3.56
N SER A 64 -1.95 -9.11 -3.52
CA SER A 64 -0.56 -8.88 -3.91
C SER A 64 0.24 -8.16 -2.81
N GLY A 65 0.23 -8.73 -1.61
CA GLY A 65 0.85 -8.13 -0.42
C GLY A 65 2.37 -7.99 -0.49
N ALA A 66 2.86 -6.76 -0.44
CA ALA A 66 4.29 -6.43 -0.26
C ALA A 66 4.80 -6.74 1.16
N ASN A 67 3.90 -6.81 2.14
CA ASN A 67 4.18 -7.23 3.51
C ASN A 67 3.27 -8.40 3.89
N VAL A 68 3.83 -9.60 3.86
CA VAL A 68 3.11 -10.87 4.10
C VAL A 68 2.51 -10.92 5.50
N ASP A 69 3.21 -10.42 6.52
CA ASP A 69 2.72 -10.41 7.90
C ASP A 69 1.51 -9.48 8.05
N ALA A 70 1.58 -8.29 7.43
CA ALA A 70 0.48 -7.34 7.41
C ALA A 70 -0.72 -7.89 6.63
N SER A 71 -0.51 -8.55 5.48
CA SER A 71 -1.57 -9.21 4.72
C SER A 71 -2.22 -10.35 5.50
N LYS A 72 -1.43 -11.18 6.17
CA LYS A 72 -1.94 -12.28 7.00
C LYS A 72 -2.78 -11.73 8.16
N MET A 73 -2.28 -10.74 8.89
CA MET A 73 -3.01 -10.13 9.99
C MET A 73 -4.27 -9.40 9.53
N TRP A 74 -4.23 -8.71 8.39
CA TRP A 74 -5.41 -8.10 7.77
C TRP A 74 -6.52 -9.12 7.48
N ARG A 75 -6.18 -10.33 7.06
CA ARG A 75 -7.14 -11.42 6.80
C ARG A 75 -7.61 -12.13 8.07
N GLU A 76 -6.68 -12.48 8.95
CA GLU A 76 -6.92 -13.45 10.04
C GLU A 76 -7.21 -12.78 11.39
N ASP A 77 -6.66 -11.59 11.65
CA ASP A 77 -6.86 -10.85 12.91
C ASP A 77 -6.98 -9.34 12.67
N ARG A 78 -8.16 -8.95 12.18
CA ARG A 78 -8.48 -7.57 11.86
C ARG A 78 -8.42 -6.65 13.08
N GLN A 79 -8.74 -7.15 14.28
CA GLN A 79 -8.73 -6.34 15.49
C GLN A 79 -7.30 -5.97 15.90
N GLN A 80 -6.39 -6.95 15.87
CA GLN A 80 -4.97 -6.70 16.12
C GLN A 80 -4.38 -5.73 15.08
N PHE A 81 -4.74 -5.89 13.80
CA PHE A 81 -4.33 -4.97 12.74
C PHE A 81 -4.72 -3.53 13.06
N TYR A 82 -5.99 -3.29 13.45
CA TYR A 82 -6.46 -1.95 13.82
C TYR A 82 -5.77 -1.39 15.06
N SER A 83 -5.48 -2.23 16.05
CA SER A 83 -4.74 -1.81 17.24
C SER A 83 -3.31 -1.34 16.89
N LEU A 84 -2.61 -2.08 16.03
CA LEU A 84 -1.29 -1.68 15.53
C LEU A 84 -1.36 -0.41 14.69
N ALA A 85 -2.34 -0.30 13.81
CA ALA A 85 -2.53 0.90 12.99
C ALA A 85 -2.73 2.15 13.86
N GLN A 86 -3.55 2.06 14.92
CA GLN A 86 -3.71 3.16 15.88
C GLN A 86 -2.40 3.53 16.59
N ASN A 87 -1.58 2.54 16.95
CA ASN A 87 -0.28 2.80 17.58
C ASN A 87 0.69 3.48 16.61
N ILE A 88 0.67 3.09 15.32
CA ILE A 88 1.47 3.74 14.27
C ILE A 88 1.03 5.20 14.09
N VAL A 89 -0.28 5.46 14.08
CA VAL A 89 -0.81 6.83 14.01
C VAL A 89 -0.31 7.66 15.20
N ARG A 90 -0.40 7.15 16.44
CA ARG A 90 0.11 7.85 17.63
C ARG A 90 1.60 8.18 17.53
N LYS A 91 2.42 7.19 17.19
CA LYS A 91 3.86 7.38 16.96
C LYS A 91 4.16 8.44 15.91
N SER A 92 3.41 8.45 14.81
CA SER A 92 3.60 9.43 13.73
C SER A 92 3.27 10.86 14.14
N LEU A 93 2.41 11.03 15.15
CA LEU A 93 2.03 12.32 15.73
C LEU A 93 2.90 12.71 16.94
N GLY A 94 3.84 11.85 17.35
CA GLY A 94 4.67 12.07 18.55
C GLY A 94 3.90 11.98 19.87
N LEU A 95 2.79 11.21 19.89
CA LEU A 95 1.90 11.00 21.04
C LEU A 95 2.17 9.68 21.76
#